data_AF-A0A258CDE6-F1
#
_entry.id   AF-A0A258CDE6-F1
#
_cell.length_a   1.000
_cell.length_b   1.000
_cell.length_c   1.000
_cell.angle_alpha   90.00
_cell.angle_beta   90.00
_cell.angle_gamma   90.00
#
_symmetry.space_group_name_H-M   'P 1'
#
loop_
_entity.id
_entity.type
_entity.pdbx_description
1 polymer ?
#
loop_
_entity_poly.entity_id
_entity_poly.type
_entity_poly.pdbx_seq_one_letter_code
_entity_poly.pdbx_strand_id
1 'polypeptide(L)' 'MPKVTLKALAKHLGVSVATVSNAFNRPDQLSAELRKHILQESEKLGFSGPNATARSLRTGRSDMIAILLSDTLE' A
#
# COMPACT_ATOMS: atom_id res chain seq x y z
N MET A 1 -13.69 2.26 -13.70
CA MET A 1 -12.92 3.42 -13.21
C MET A 1 -11.43 3.10 -13.34
N PRO A 2 -10.59 3.99 -13.90
CA PRO A 2 -9.16 3.71 -14.01
C PRO A 2 -8.58 3.60 -12.59
N LYS A 3 -8.11 2.41 -12.22
CA LYS A 3 -7.46 2.19 -10.92
C LYS A 3 -6.22 3.07 -10.87
N VAL A 4 -6.17 3.99 -9.91
CA VAL A 4 -4.93 4.72 -9.62
C VAL A 4 -3.89 3.69 -9.20
N THR A 5 -2.74 3.73 -9.87
CA THR A 5 -1.62 2.81 -9.63
C THR A 5 -0.45 3.58 -9.02
N LEU A 6 0.45 2.87 -8.34
CA LEU A 6 1.70 3.44 -7.81
C LEU A 6 2.47 4.23 -8.88
N LYS A 7 2.45 3.78 -10.14
CA LYS A 7 3.15 4.43 -11.26
C LYS A 7 2.50 5.76 -11.65
N ALA A 8 1.17 5.84 -11.63
CA ALA A 8 0.45 7.08 -11.86
C ALA A 8 0.74 8.09 -10.74
N LEU A 9 0.72 7.62 -9.49
CA LEU A 9 1.00 8.45 -8.33
C LEU A 9 2.42 9.01 -8.33
N ALA A 10 3.41 8.15 -8.62
CA ALA A 10 4.81 8.52 -8.75
C ALA A 10 5.02 9.61 -9.82
N LYS A 11 4.36 9.46 -10.99
CA LYS A 11 4.41 10.45 -12.07
C LYS A 11 3.76 11.77 -11.67
N HIS A 12 2.67 11.74 -10.90
CA HIS A 12 1.97 12.93 -10.43
C HIS A 12 2.79 13.73 -9.41
N LEU A 13 3.43 13.01 -8.47
CA LEU A 13 4.26 13.59 -7.41
C LEU A 13 5.69 13.91 -7.85
N GLY A 14 6.10 13.53 -9.07
CA GLY A 14 7.47 13.72 -9.56
C GLY A 14 8.51 12.87 -8.83
N VAL A 15 8.10 11.79 -8.17
CA VAL A 15 8.99 10.91 -7.40
C VAL A 15 9.11 9.54 -8.04
N SER A 16 10.06 8.73 -7.58
CA SER A 16 10.19 7.35 -8.03
C SER A 16 9.06 6.47 -7.49
N VAL A 17 8.72 5.40 -8.23
CA VAL A 17 7.77 4.37 -7.76
C VAL A 17 8.24 3.75 -6.43
N ALA A 18 9.56 3.62 -6.23
CA ALA A 18 10.15 3.13 -4.98
C ALA A 18 9.89 4.09 -3.82
N THR A 19 9.94 5.41 -4.05
CA THR A 19 9.64 6.43 -3.04
C THR A 19 8.19 6.33 -2.57
N VAL A 20 7.25 6.21 -3.50
CA VAL A 20 5.83 5.99 -3.15
C VAL A 20 5.66 4.67 -2.42
N SER A 21 6.27 3.58 -2.90
CA SER A 21 6.22 2.27 -2.24
C SER A 21 6.77 2.32 -0.80
N ASN A 22 7.88 3.02 -0.60
CA ASN A 22 8.48 3.18 0.72
C ASN A 22 7.63 4.07 1.64
N ALA A 23 6.92 5.07 1.12
CA ALA A 23 5.98 5.86 1.91
C ALA A 23 4.90 5.00 2.59
N PHE A 24 4.50 3.88 1.95
CA PHE A 24 3.54 2.91 2.50
C PHE A 24 4.20 1.76 3.26
N ASN A 25 5.34 1.22 2.79
CA ASN A 25 5.93 -0.01 3.34
C ASN A 25 7.11 0.21 4.30
N ARG A 26 7.82 1.34 4.18
CA ARG A 26 9.04 1.68 4.94
C ARG A 26 9.07 3.18 5.27
N PRO A 27 8.16 3.63 6.16
CA PRO A 27 8.00 5.05 6.47
C PRO A 27 9.27 5.68 7.06
N ASP A 28 10.14 4.88 7.67
CA ASP A 28 11.38 5.30 8.34
C ASP A 28 12.47 5.75 7.36
N GLN A 29 12.33 5.43 6.07
CA GLN A 29 13.28 5.82 5.01
C GLN A 29 12.90 7.13 4.31
N LEU A 30 11.83 7.80 4.75
CA LEU A 30 11.39 9.08 4.19
C LEU A 30 11.32 10.14 5.28
N SER A 31 11.54 11.40 4.90
CA SER A 31 11.23 12.51 5.78
C SER A 31 9.73 12.54 6.06
N ALA A 32 9.37 12.89 7.30
CA ALA A 32 7.98 12.94 7.74
C ALA A 32 7.13 13.87 6.86
N GLU A 33 7.71 14.98 6.39
CA GLU A 33 7.07 15.93 5.48
C GLU A 33 6.75 15.30 4.12
N LEU A 34 7.73 14.64 3.50
CA LEU A 34 7.54 14.00 2.19
C LEU A 34 6.53 12.86 2.28
N ARG A 35 6.59 12.06 3.35
CA ARG A 35 5.62 11.00 3.60
C ARG A 35 4.20 11.56 3.74
N LYS A 36 4.02 12.64 4.51
CA LYS A 36 2.71 13.26 4.72
C LYS A 36 2.14 13.80 3.40
N HIS A 37 2.96 14.45 2.59
CA HIS A 37 2.58 14.92 1.27
C HIS A 37 2.12 13.76 0.37
N ILE A 38 2.91 12.68 0.29
CA ILE A 38 2.59 11.50 -0.53
C ILE A 38 1.26 10.89 -0.07
N LEU A 39 1.05 10.71 1.24
CA LEU A 39 -0.19 10.13 1.78
C LEU A 39 -1.42 10.99 1.48
N GLN A 40 -1.31 12.31 1.64
CA GLN A 40 -2.41 13.24 1.34
C GLN A 40 -2.81 13.22 -0.14
N GLU A 41 -1.83 13.26 -1.04
CA GLU A 41 -2.11 13.18 -2.49
C GLU A 41 -2.62 11.79 -2.89
N SER A 42 -2.12 10.73 -2.25
CA SER A 42 -2.65 9.37 -2.42
C SER A 42 -4.14 9.30 -2.09
N GLU A 43 -4.53 9.89 -0.96
CA GLU A 43 -5.90 9.92 -0.48
C GLU A 43 -6.82 10.73 -1.41
N LYS A 44 -6.38 11.91 -1.87
CA LYS A 44 -7.10 12.73 -2.87
C LYS A 44 -7.34 11.98 -4.18
N LEU A 45 -6.37 11.18 -4.60
CA LEU A 45 -6.44 10.37 -5.83
C LEU A 45 -7.18 9.04 -5.62
N GLY A 46 -7.68 8.74 -4.41
CA GLY A 46 -8.38 7.49 -4.11
C GLY A 46 -7.47 6.26 -4.11
N PHE A 47 -6.17 6.45 -3.88
CA PHE A 47 -5.18 5.39 -3.75
C PHE A 47 -4.86 5.11 -2.28
N SER A 48 -5.47 4.08 -1.70
CA SER A 48 -5.26 3.69 -0.29
C SER A 48 -3.97 2.90 -0.03
N GLY A 49 -3.08 2.75 -1.02
CA GLY A 49 -1.82 2.03 -0.88
C GLY A 49 -1.70 0.77 -1.74
N PRO A 50 -0.53 0.11 -1.70
CA PRO A 50 -0.27 -1.10 -2.48
C PRO A 50 -1.25 -2.20 -2.09
N ASN A 51 -1.97 -2.71 -3.09
CA ASN A 51 -3.04 -3.68 -2.90
C ASN A 51 -2.47 -4.98 -2.30
N ALA A 52 -2.85 -5.30 -1.05
CA ALA A 52 -2.37 -6.47 -0.34
C ALA A 52 -2.56 -7.75 -1.16
N THR A 53 -3.71 -7.89 -1.83
CA THR A 53 -4.01 -9.02 -2.72
C THR A 53 -3.03 -9.14 -3.90
N ALA A 54 -2.63 -8.02 -4.51
CA ALA A 54 -1.64 -8.02 -5.61
C ALA A 54 -0.23 -8.35 -5.11
N ARG A 55 0.10 -7.94 -3.88
CA ARG A 55 1.35 -8.34 -3.21
C ARG A 55 1.39 -9.83 -2.96
N SER A 56 0.29 -10.42 -2.51
CA SER A 56 0.17 -11.85 -2.26
C SER A 56 0.31 -12.68 -3.53
N LEU A 57 -0.29 -12.23 -4.65
CA LEU A 57 -0.14 -12.87 -5.96
C LEU A 57 1.31 -12.83 -6.47
N ARG A 58 2.00 -11.69 -6.35
CA ARG A 58 3.40 -11.56 -6.81
C ARG A 58 4.38 -12.39 -5.99
N THR A 59 4.15 -12.49 -4.68
CA THR A 59 5.07 -13.18 -3.75
C THR A 59 4.70 -14.64 -3.52
N GLY A 60 3.53 -15.08 -3.96
CA GLY A 60 2.98 -16.41 -3.66
C GLY A 60 2.64 -16.61 -2.18
N ARG A 61 2.67 -15.54 -1.36
CA ARG A 61 2.42 -15.59 0.08
C ARG A 61 1.31 -14.63 0.45
N SER A 62 0.26 -15.15 1.08
CA SER A 62 -0.92 -14.38 1.46
C SER A 62 -0.77 -13.61 2.78
N ASP A 63 0.26 -13.92 3.57
CA ASP A 63 0.42 -13.51 4.98
C ASP A 63 -0.89 -13.63 5.80
N MET A 64 -1.75 -14.59 5.43
CA MET A 64 -3.06 -14.82 6.02
C MET A 64 -2.95 -15.93 7.05
N ILE A 65 -3.30 -15.62 8.30
CA ILE A 65 -3.41 -16.60 9.37
C ILE A 65 -4.88 -17.01 9.47
N ALA A 66 -5.19 -18.25 9.11
CA ALA A 66 -6.51 -18.82 9.28
C ALA A 66 -6.57 -19.59 10.61
N ILE A 67 -7.52 -19.24 11.46
CA ILE A 67 -7.80 -19.96 12.71
C ILE A 67 -9.10 -20.73 12.49
N LEU A 68 -9.02 -22.05 12.62
CA LEU A 68 -10.20 -22.92 12.63
C LEU A 68 -10.50 -23.26 14.09
N LEU A 69 -11.59 -22.74 14.62
CA LEU A 69 -12.06 -23.11 15.95
C LEU A 69 -13.05 -24.27 15.79
N SER A 70 -12.69 -25.45 16.32
CA SER A 70 -13.52 -26.66 16.25
C SER A 70 -14.55 -26.75 17.38
N ASP A 71 -14.71 -25.71 18.19
CA ASP A 71 -15.66 -25.69 19.29
C ASP A 71 -16.68 -24.58 19.09
N THR A 72 -17.96 -24.94 19.11
CA THR A 72 -19.05 -23.98 19.25
C THR A 72 -18.97 -23.42 20.66
N LEU A 73 -18.79 -22.10 20.77
CA LEU A 73 -19.02 -21.39 22.03
C LEU A 73 -20.48 -21.64 22.44
N GLU A 74 -20.68 -22.43 23.51
CA GLU A 74 -21.98 -22.48 24.21
C GLU A 74 -22.30 -21.15 24.88
#